data_AF-A0A951N623-F1
#
_entry.id   AF-A0A951N623-F1
#
_cell.length_a   1.000
_cell.length_b   1.000
_cell.length_c   1.000
_cell.angle_alpha   90.00
_cell.angle_beta   90.00
_cell.angle_gamma   90.00
#
_symmetry.space_group_name_H-M   'P 1'
#
loop_
_entity.id
_entity.type
_entity.pdbx_description
1 polymer ?
#
loop_
_entity_poly.entity_id
_entity_poly.type
_entity_poly.pdbx_seq_one_letter_code
_entity_poly.pdbx_strand_id
1 'polypeptide(L)'
;MPFSEIALIFRWILPLWALGWLVLPLSSRLFPFLPDKGLAAGRVAALALLSLAAFWSAATHLIPLSIASFALIIVPIGIAIGWKNAAFRVQISKNWRRFLVSDAVFLLVFGLFLWVRLRNPNAADLEKPMDMALLSAAMRAEFLPFQIPWLAGQPFSNYYYFGP
;
A
#
# COMPACT_ATOMS: atom_id res chain seq x y z
N MET A 1 9.56 -22.92 5.90
CA MET A 1 9.64 -21.60 5.26
C MET A 1 11.01 -21.01 5.54
N PRO A 2 11.84 -20.74 4.53
CA PRO A 2 13.13 -20.10 4.72
C PRO A 2 12.98 -18.68 5.29
N PHE A 3 14.01 -18.18 5.98
CA PHE A 3 14.01 -16.85 6.59
C PHE A 3 13.73 -15.72 5.59
N SER A 4 14.19 -15.87 4.34
CA SER A 4 13.94 -14.93 3.25
C SER A 4 12.46 -14.77 2.92
N GLU A 5 11.66 -15.84 2.94
CA GLU A 5 10.22 -15.79 2.68
C GLU A 5 9.47 -15.07 3.80
N ILE A 6 9.88 -15.29 5.06
CA ILE A 6 9.30 -14.58 6.21
C ILE A 6 9.59 -13.08 6.10
N ALA A 7 10.82 -12.71 5.76
CA ALA A 7 11.19 -11.31 5.54
C ALA A 7 10.36 -10.66 4.42
N LEU A 8 10.06 -11.39 3.34
CA LEU A 8 9.19 -10.90 2.26
C LEU A 8 7.76 -10.65 2.74
N ILE A 9 7.19 -11.52 3.57
CA ILE A 9 5.86 -11.30 4.15
C ILE A 9 5.84 -10.01 4.97
N PHE A 10 6.85 -9.82 5.85
CA PHE A 10 6.95 -8.62 6.68
C PHE A 10 7.16 -7.35 5.85
N ARG A 11 7.91 -7.41 4.75
CA ARG A 11 8.11 -6.31 3.82
C ARG A 11 6.79 -5.75 3.26
N TRP A 12 5.77 -6.58 3.10
CA TRP A 12 4.45 -6.16 2.58
C TRP A 12 3.46 -5.83 3.68
N ILE A 13 3.34 -6.67 4.71
CA ILE A 13 2.31 -6.49 5.73
C ILE A 13 2.57 -5.26 6.61
N LEU A 14 3.85 -4.97 6.95
CA LEU A 14 4.17 -3.89 7.87
C LEU A 14 3.85 -2.51 7.29
N PRO A 15 4.26 -2.15 6.05
CA PRO A 15 3.90 -0.86 5.48
C PRO A 15 2.39 -0.69 5.31
N LEU A 16 1.68 -1.72 4.85
CA LEU A 16 0.22 -1.69 4.67
C LEU A 16 -0.53 -1.53 6.00
N TRP A 17 -0.09 -2.25 7.03
CA TRP A 17 -0.64 -2.13 8.37
C TRP A 17 -0.38 -0.74 8.95
N ALA A 18 0.88 -0.28 8.90
CA ALA A 18 1.33 1.01 9.42
C ALA A 18 0.66 2.19 8.72
N LEU A 19 0.40 2.10 7.41
CA LEU A 19 -0.26 3.15 6.63
C LEU A 19 -1.62 3.56 7.23
N GLY A 20 -2.40 2.59 7.71
CA GLY A 20 -3.68 2.86 8.38
C GLY A 20 -3.51 3.73 9.63
N TRP A 21 -2.56 3.39 10.48
CA TRP A 21 -2.24 4.15 11.70
C TRP A 21 -1.66 5.53 11.40
N LEU A 22 -0.87 5.64 10.33
CA LEU A 22 -0.27 6.87 9.89
C LEU A 22 -1.31 7.90 9.45
N VAL A 23 -2.33 7.44 8.73
CA VAL A 23 -3.40 8.27 8.19
C VAL A 23 -4.60 8.39 9.15
N LEU A 24 -4.65 7.59 10.23
CA LEU A 24 -5.72 7.63 11.24
C LEU A 24 -6.08 9.04 11.76
N PRO A 25 -5.14 9.97 12.02
CA PRO A 25 -5.49 11.32 12.44
C PRO A 25 -6.35 12.09 11.44
N LEU A 26 -6.07 11.90 10.14
CA LEU A 26 -6.82 12.51 9.06
C LEU A 26 -8.12 11.74 8.82
N SER A 27 -8.02 10.41 8.76
CA SER A 27 -9.15 9.52 8.53
C SER A 27 -10.24 9.65 9.60
N SER A 28 -9.86 9.83 10.86
CA SER A 28 -10.81 10.00 11.96
C SER A 28 -11.61 11.31 11.90
N ARG A 29 -11.14 12.30 11.14
CA ARG A 29 -11.88 13.52 10.84
C ARG A 29 -12.83 13.35 9.65
N LEU A 30 -12.43 12.54 8.66
CA LEU A 30 -13.22 12.28 7.45
C LEU A 30 -14.33 11.24 7.68
N PHE A 31 -14.05 10.23 8.51
CA PHE A 31 -14.97 9.13 8.82
C PHE A 31 -15.27 9.02 10.32
N PRO A 32 -15.73 10.09 11.00
CA PRO A 32 -15.92 10.10 12.46
C PRO A 32 -17.06 9.18 12.93
N PHE A 33 -17.97 8.87 12.02
CA PHE A 33 -19.16 8.03 12.23
C PHE A 33 -18.85 6.53 12.27
N LEU A 34 -17.68 6.10 11.77
CA LEU A 34 -17.31 4.69 11.79
C LEU A 34 -16.91 4.23 13.21
N PRO A 35 -17.22 2.98 13.60
CA PRO A 35 -16.90 2.45 14.92
C PRO A 35 -15.40 2.53 15.25
N ASP A 36 -14.54 2.23 14.28
CA ASP A 36 -13.08 2.24 14.37
C ASP A 36 -12.47 3.60 14.03
N LYS A 37 -13.28 4.68 14.02
CA LYS A 37 -12.84 6.04 13.68
C LYS A 37 -12.09 6.11 12.34
N GLY A 38 -12.47 5.27 11.39
CA GLY A 38 -11.93 5.29 10.04
C GLY A 38 -10.57 4.63 9.89
N LEU A 39 -10.13 3.79 10.82
CA LEU A 39 -8.85 3.08 10.66
C LEU A 39 -8.83 2.20 9.39
N ALA A 40 -9.84 1.36 9.20
CA ALA A 40 -9.94 0.49 8.03
C ALA A 40 -10.19 1.29 6.74
N ALA A 41 -11.20 2.16 6.73
CA ALA A 41 -11.53 2.99 5.57
C ALA A 41 -10.36 3.91 5.16
N GLY A 42 -9.68 4.49 6.14
CA GLY A 42 -8.50 5.32 5.95
C GLY A 42 -7.34 4.55 5.35
N ARG A 43 -7.10 3.30 5.78
CA ARG A 43 -6.05 2.44 5.20
C ARG A 43 -6.29 2.20 3.71
N VAL A 44 -7.54 1.89 3.32
CA VAL A 44 -7.91 1.66 1.91
C VAL A 44 -7.83 2.95 1.10
N ALA A 45 -8.41 4.05 1.59
CA ALA A 45 -8.38 5.34 0.91
C ALA A 45 -6.94 5.86 0.75
N ALA A 46 -6.11 5.72 1.77
CA ALA A 46 -4.70 6.08 1.71
C ALA A 46 -3.96 5.27 0.65
N LEU A 47 -4.16 3.96 0.60
CA LEU A 47 -3.53 3.11 -0.42
C LEU A 47 -3.92 3.57 -1.83
N ALA A 48 -5.22 3.78 -2.08
CA ALA A 48 -5.71 4.23 -3.38
C ALA A 48 -5.15 5.61 -3.79
N LEU A 49 -5.22 6.59 -2.88
CA LEU A 49 -4.72 7.94 -3.14
C LEU A 49 -3.20 7.96 -3.34
N LEU A 50 -2.46 7.15 -2.60
CA LEU A 50 -1.00 7.05 -2.76
C LEU A 50 -0.62 6.35 -4.05
N SER A 51 -1.34 5.31 -4.46
CA SER A 51 -1.12 4.67 -5.76
C SER A 51 -1.37 5.66 -6.90
N LEU A 52 -2.44 6.47 -6.83
CA LEU A 52 -2.71 7.50 -7.83
C LEU A 52 -1.67 8.62 -7.82
N ALA A 53 -1.28 9.10 -6.63
CA ALA A 53 -0.23 10.12 -6.50
C ALA A 53 1.10 9.60 -7.07
N ALA A 54 1.45 8.35 -6.74
CA ALA A 54 2.67 7.72 -7.25
C ALA A 54 2.66 7.52 -8.75
N PHE A 55 1.52 7.13 -9.32
CA PHE A 55 1.34 7.01 -10.75
C PHE A 55 1.59 8.35 -11.47
N TRP A 56 0.87 9.41 -11.07
CA TRP A 56 0.98 10.71 -11.71
C TRP A 56 2.33 11.38 -11.49
N SER A 57 2.92 11.27 -10.29
CA SER A 57 4.23 11.85 -10.01
C SER A 57 5.35 11.15 -10.78
N ALA A 58 5.24 9.83 -10.97
CA ALA A 58 6.20 9.05 -11.73
C ALA A 58 6.05 9.29 -13.24
N ALA A 59 4.81 9.42 -13.74
CA ALA A 59 4.52 9.72 -15.15
C ALA A 59 4.95 11.14 -15.55
N THR A 60 4.96 12.08 -14.61
CA THR A 60 5.45 13.46 -14.82
C THR A 60 6.92 13.65 -14.47
N HIS A 61 7.61 12.57 -14.08
CA HIS A 61 9.02 12.58 -13.70
C HIS A 61 9.34 13.50 -12.49
N LEU A 62 8.36 13.78 -11.63
CA LEU A 62 8.52 14.65 -10.46
C LEU A 62 9.09 13.93 -9.25
N ILE A 63 8.57 12.73 -8.95
CA ILE A 63 8.95 11.95 -7.78
C ILE A 63 9.15 10.49 -8.23
N PRO A 64 10.31 9.88 -7.93
CA PRO A 64 10.56 8.50 -8.32
C PRO A 64 9.71 7.51 -7.51
N LEU A 65 9.35 6.39 -8.14
CA LEU A 65 8.62 5.25 -7.56
C LEU A 65 9.46 4.53 -6.50
N SER A 66 9.55 5.14 -5.32
CA SER A 66 10.25 4.58 -4.18
C SER A 66 9.40 4.71 -2.92
N ILE A 67 9.39 3.64 -2.11
CA ILE A 67 8.75 3.63 -0.79
C ILE A 67 9.29 4.79 0.06
N ALA A 68 10.59 5.10 -0.05
CA ALA A 68 11.21 6.18 0.69
C ALA A 68 10.63 7.56 0.31
N SER A 69 10.44 7.83 -0.99
CA SER A 69 9.89 9.10 -1.48
C SER A 69 8.52 9.39 -0.87
N PHE A 70 7.62 8.41 -0.89
CA PHE A 70 6.27 8.58 -0.35
C PHE A 70 6.26 8.57 1.19
N ALA A 71 7.09 7.74 1.82
CA ALA A 71 7.22 7.74 3.28
C ALA A 71 7.68 9.10 3.83
N LEU A 72 8.63 9.77 3.15
CA LEU A 72 9.11 11.10 3.54
C LEU A 72 8.03 12.19 3.49
N ILE A 73 6.97 11.99 2.70
CA ILE A 73 5.86 12.94 2.59
C ILE A 73 4.76 12.61 3.61
N ILE A 74 4.36 11.34 3.70
CA ILE A 74 3.20 10.92 4.50
C ILE A 74 3.54 10.91 6.00
N VAL A 75 4.72 10.43 6.38
CA VAL A 75 5.13 10.27 7.79
C VAL A 75 5.07 11.62 8.54
N PRO A 76 5.68 12.71 8.04
CA PRO A 76 5.61 14.01 8.71
C PRO A 76 4.19 14.56 8.80
N ILE A 77 3.39 14.40 7.73
CA ILE A 77 2.00 14.88 7.68
C ILE A 77 1.17 14.17 8.75
N GLY A 78 1.27 12.85 8.85
CA GLY A 78 0.60 12.07 9.89
C GLY A 78 0.98 12.57 11.29
N ILE A 79 2.28 12.68 11.57
CA ILE A 79 2.82 13.14 12.87
C ILE A 79 2.32 14.55 13.22
N ALA A 80 2.40 15.49 12.27
CA ALA A 80 2.02 16.88 12.47
C ALA A 80 0.52 17.05 12.77
N ILE A 81 -0.35 16.31 12.07
CA ILE A 81 -1.80 16.46 12.20
C ILE A 81 -2.35 15.83 13.49
N GLY A 82 -1.81 14.67 13.88
CA GLY A 82 -2.44 13.82 14.90
C GLY A 82 -1.63 13.52 16.13
N TRP A 83 -0.39 13.10 15.94
CA TRP A 83 0.37 12.44 17.02
C TRP A 83 0.85 13.44 18.09
N LYS A 84 0.90 14.73 17.76
CA LYS A 84 1.15 15.82 18.73
C LYS A 84 -0.09 16.26 19.52
N ASN A 85 -1.30 15.89 19.08
CA ASN A 85 -2.54 16.32 19.72
C ASN A 85 -2.92 15.41 20.90
N ALA A 86 -2.99 15.97 22.11
CA ALA A 86 -3.36 15.22 23.32
C ALA A 86 -4.79 14.62 23.24
N ALA A 87 -5.74 15.32 22.63
CA ALA A 87 -7.11 14.83 22.46
C ALA A 87 -7.16 13.57 21.58
N PHE A 88 -6.29 13.50 20.55
CA PHE A 88 -6.18 12.32 19.70
C PHE A 88 -5.64 11.11 20.47
N ARG A 89 -4.66 11.31 21.36
CA ARG A 89 -4.13 10.22 22.22
C ARG A 89 -5.19 9.66 23.17
N VAL A 90 -6.01 10.54 23.75
CA VAL A 90 -7.15 10.14 24.60
C VAL A 90 -8.21 9.39 23.77
N GLN A 91 -8.46 9.80 22.53
CA GLN A 91 -9.35 9.07 21.64
C GLN A 91 -8.83 7.65 21.36
N ILE A 92 -7.52 7.49 21.16
CA ILE A 92 -6.92 6.16 20.96
C ILE A 92 -7.12 5.29 22.20
N SER A 93 -6.77 5.81 23.38
CA SER A 93 -6.90 5.03 24.62
C SER A 93 -8.35 4.69 24.95
N LYS A 94 -9.33 5.51 24.57
CA LYS A 94 -10.76 5.21 24.75
C LYS A 94 -11.28 4.15 23.77
N ASN A 95 -10.73 4.08 22.56
CA ASN A 95 -11.26 3.23 21.48
C ASN A 95 -10.34 2.05 21.11
N TRP A 96 -9.31 1.77 21.90
CA TRP A 96 -8.27 0.77 21.59
C TRP A 96 -8.83 -0.59 21.18
N ARG A 97 -9.90 -1.08 21.85
CA ARG A 97 -10.55 -2.36 21.50
C ARG A 97 -11.07 -2.37 20.07
N ARG A 98 -11.63 -1.25 19.60
CA ARG A 98 -12.17 -1.14 18.24
C ARG A 98 -11.06 -1.14 17.20
N PHE A 99 -9.94 -0.49 17.49
CA PHE A 99 -8.76 -0.52 16.63
C PHE A 99 -8.15 -1.92 16.56
N LEU A 100 -8.06 -2.62 17.70
CA LEU A 100 -7.61 -4.01 17.73
C LEU A 100 -8.51 -4.94 16.89
N VAL A 101 -9.84 -4.77 16.95
CA VAL A 101 -10.74 -5.56 16.10
C VAL A 101 -10.49 -5.24 14.62
N SER A 102 -10.36 -3.97 14.25
CA SER A 102 -10.07 -3.55 12.87
C SER A 102 -8.75 -4.13 12.35
N ASP A 103 -7.70 -4.09 13.17
CA ASP A 103 -6.40 -4.67 12.84
C ASP A 103 -6.43 -6.21 12.83
N ALA A 104 -7.15 -6.86 13.74
CA ALA A 104 -7.31 -8.30 13.74
C ALA A 104 -8.02 -8.78 12.48
N VAL A 105 -9.07 -8.09 12.04
CA VAL A 105 -9.76 -8.39 10.78
C VAL A 105 -8.80 -8.21 9.59
N PHE A 106 -8.04 -7.11 9.55
CA PHE A 106 -7.04 -6.89 8.49
C PHE A 106 -6.01 -8.03 8.45
N LEU A 107 -5.41 -8.37 9.59
CA LEU A 107 -4.38 -9.42 9.68
C LEU A 107 -4.94 -10.81 9.36
N LEU A 108 -6.17 -11.09 9.78
CA LEU A 108 -6.87 -12.34 9.48
C LEU A 108 -7.11 -12.47 7.98
N VAL A 109 -7.67 -11.44 7.34
CA VAL A 109 -7.93 -11.45 5.89
C VAL A 109 -6.62 -11.55 5.10
N PHE A 110 -5.58 -10.80 5.50
CA PHE A 110 -4.26 -10.91 4.89
C PHE A 110 -3.68 -12.32 5.06
N GLY A 111 -3.77 -12.90 6.25
CA GLY A 111 -3.30 -14.25 6.56
C GLY A 111 -4.04 -15.33 5.77
N LEU A 112 -5.36 -15.19 5.61
CA LEU A 112 -6.18 -16.09 4.80
C LEU A 112 -5.76 -16.02 3.33
N PHE A 113 -5.61 -14.81 2.77
CA PHE A 113 -5.16 -14.64 1.40
C PHE A 113 -3.74 -15.17 1.18
N LEU A 114 -2.83 -14.91 2.13
CA LEU A 114 -1.48 -15.46 2.12
C LEU A 114 -1.52 -16.99 2.13
N TRP A 115 -2.34 -17.60 2.99
CA TRP A 115 -2.50 -19.05 3.06
C TRP A 115 -2.99 -19.64 1.73
N VAL A 116 -3.98 -19.01 1.08
CA VAL A 116 -4.44 -19.41 -0.27
C VAL A 116 -3.28 -19.32 -1.27
N ARG A 117 -2.51 -18.23 -1.27
CA ARG A 117 -1.40 -18.05 -2.21
C ARG A 117 -0.26 -19.03 -1.98
N LEU A 118 0.01 -19.43 -0.73
CA LEU A 118 1.03 -20.44 -0.42
C LEU A 118 0.68 -21.84 -0.92
N ARG A 119 -0.61 -22.15 -1.13
CA ARG A 119 -1.04 -23.43 -1.71
C ARG A 119 -0.81 -23.51 -3.22
N ASN A 120 -0.85 -22.37 -3.89
CA ASN A 120 -0.63 -22.26 -5.33
C ASN A 120 0.41 -21.16 -5.62
N PRO A 121 1.70 -21.38 -5.31
CA PRO A 121 2.72 -20.34 -5.46
C PRO A 121 3.07 -20.09 -6.93
N ASN A 122 2.93 -21.10 -7.79
CA ASN A 122 3.32 -21.03 -9.19
C ASN A 122 2.50 -19.99 -9.97
N ALA A 123 3.16 -19.34 -10.92
CA ALA A 123 2.57 -18.43 -11.88
C ALA A 123 2.56 -19.08 -13.27
N ALA A 124 1.84 -20.21 -13.36
CA ALA A 124 1.87 -21.08 -14.54
C ALA A 124 0.67 -20.90 -15.49
N ASP A 125 -0.31 -20.07 -15.14
CA ASP A 125 -1.47 -19.79 -16.01
C ASP A 125 -1.07 -18.84 -17.13
N LEU A 126 -1.76 -18.85 -18.28
CA LEU A 126 -1.41 -18.06 -19.48
C LEU A 126 -1.11 -16.57 -19.20
N GLU A 127 -1.92 -15.91 -18.38
CA GLU A 127 -1.78 -14.48 -18.06
C GLU A 127 -0.71 -14.20 -16.98
N LYS A 128 -0.47 -15.16 -16.07
CA LYS A 128 0.35 -14.90 -14.87
C LYS A 128 1.82 -14.59 -15.16
N PRO A 129 2.50 -15.23 -16.13
CA PRO A 129 3.85 -14.84 -16.55
C PRO A 129 3.90 -13.41 -17.06
N MET A 130 2.88 -12.97 -17.79
CA MET A 130 2.80 -11.60 -18.30
C MET A 130 2.63 -10.62 -17.14
N ASP A 131 1.70 -10.86 -16.22
CA ASP A 131 1.51 -10.04 -15.02
C ASP A 131 2.79 -9.94 -14.18
N MET A 132 3.51 -11.06 -14.03
CA MET A 132 4.79 -11.08 -13.32
C MET A 132 5.88 -10.29 -14.04
N ALA A 133 5.92 -10.34 -15.37
CA ALA A 133 6.87 -9.58 -16.15
C ALA A 133 6.62 -8.06 -16.02
N LEU A 134 5.36 -7.64 -16.09
CA LEU A 134 4.94 -6.25 -15.89
C LEU A 134 5.24 -5.77 -14.46
N LEU A 135 4.84 -6.54 -13.45
CA LEU A 135 5.12 -6.21 -12.05
C LEU A 135 6.63 -6.12 -11.80
N SER A 136 7.42 -7.04 -12.36
CA SER A 136 8.88 -7.03 -12.23
C SER A 136 9.53 -5.81 -12.88
N ALA A 137 9.02 -5.38 -14.04
CA ALA A 137 9.49 -4.17 -14.70
C ALA A 137 9.11 -2.91 -13.90
N ALA A 138 7.88 -2.83 -13.40
CA ALA A 138 7.42 -1.72 -12.55
C ALA A 138 8.21 -1.62 -11.24
N MET A 139 8.55 -2.75 -10.59
CA MET A 139 9.35 -2.74 -9.35
C MET A 139 10.79 -2.24 -9.54
N ARG A 140 11.31 -2.24 -10.78
CA ARG A 140 12.66 -1.73 -11.11
C ARG A 140 12.64 -0.31 -11.66
N ALA A 141 11.46 0.21 -12.00
CA ALA A 141 11.32 1.50 -12.62
C ALA A 141 11.35 2.62 -11.57
N GLU A 142 12.08 3.68 -11.87
CA GLU A 142 12.02 4.92 -11.07
C GLU A 142 10.91 5.84 -11.57
N PHE A 143 10.66 5.87 -12.87
CA PHE A 143 9.65 6.72 -13.51
C PHE A 143 8.82 5.91 -14.50
N LEU A 144 7.67 6.47 -14.90
CA LEU A 144 6.78 5.87 -15.89
C LEU A 144 6.88 6.63 -17.22
N PRO A 145 6.74 5.95 -18.36
CA PRO A 145 6.53 4.51 -18.50
C PRO A 145 7.80 3.67 -18.29
N PHE A 146 7.66 2.50 -17.69
CA PHE A 146 8.75 1.51 -17.62
C PHE A 146 9.01 0.85 -18.99
N GLN A 147 10.07 0.06 -19.14
CA GLN A 147 10.38 -0.62 -20.42
C GLN A 147 9.51 -1.87 -20.63
N ILE A 148 9.13 -2.14 -21.88
CA ILE A 148 8.39 -3.36 -22.23
C ILE A 148 9.22 -4.61 -21.88
N PRO A 149 8.72 -5.53 -21.03
CA PRO A 149 9.52 -6.66 -20.56
C PRO A 149 10.01 -7.62 -21.66
N TRP A 150 9.26 -7.72 -22.77
CA TRP A 150 9.54 -8.62 -23.89
C TRP A 150 10.09 -7.90 -25.14
N LEU A 151 10.26 -6.57 -25.10
CA LEU A 151 10.78 -5.80 -26.23
C LEU A 151 11.83 -4.80 -25.73
N ALA A 152 13.09 -5.20 -25.85
CA ALA A 152 14.22 -4.48 -25.29
C ALA A 152 14.31 -3.02 -25.79
N GLY A 153 14.49 -2.09 -24.85
CA GLY A 153 14.68 -0.67 -25.14
C GLY A 153 13.43 0.12 -25.55
N GLN A 154 12.27 -0.54 -25.71
CA GLN A 154 11.03 0.14 -26.05
C GLN A 154 10.27 0.57 -24.79
N PRO A 155 9.78 1.82 -24.71
CA PRO A 155 8.95 2.25 -23.61
C PRO A 155 7.61 1.52 -23.66
N PHE A 156 7.08 1.18 -22.49
CA PHE A 156 5.77 0.58 -22.37
C PHE A 156 4.68 1.55 -22.80
N SER A 157 3.86 1.15 -23.76
CA SER A 157 2.77 1.97 -24.30
C SER A 157 1.52 1.93 -23.42
N ASN A 158 0.62 2.91 -23.58
CA ASN A 158 -0.56 3.16 -22.72
C ASN A 158 -1.58 2.01 -22.58
N TYR A 159 -1.39 0.88 -23.28
CA TYR A 159 -2.35 -0.21 -23.37
C TYR A 159 -2.79 -0.79 -22.00
N TYR A 160 -1.97 -0.66 -20.94
CA TYR A 160 -2.29 -1.19 -19.60
C TYR A 160 -2.37 -0.14 -18.48
N TYR A 161 -2.34 1.16 -18.77
CA TYR A 161 -2.49 2.17 -17.70
C TYR A 161 -3.96 2.50 -17.43
N PHE A 162 -4.78 2.74 -18.45
CA PHE A 162 -6.24 2.98 -18.31
C PHE A 162 -7.04 2.71 -19.61
N GLY A 163 -6.46 1.96 -20.57
CA GLY A 163 -7.01 1.83 -21.93
C GLY A 163 -6.58 2.99 -22.86
N PRO A 164 -6.93 2.93 -24.16
CA PRO A 164 -6.69 4.03 -25.10
C PRO A 164 -7.47 5.30 -24.75
#